data_AF-A0AAW7ALA6-F1
#
_entry.id   AF-A0AAW7ALA6-F1
#
_cell.length_a   1.000
_cell.length_b   1.000
_cell.length_c   1.000
_cell.angle_alpha   90.00
_cell.angle_beta   90.00
_cell.angle_gamma   90.00
#
_symmetry.space_group_name_H-M   'P 1'
#
loop_
_entity.id
_entity.type
_entity.pdbx_description
1 polymer ?
#
loop_
_entity_poly.entity_id
_entity_poly.type
_entity_poly.pdbx_seq_one_letter_code
_entity_poly.pdbx_strand_id
1 'polypeptide(L)'
;MNIYMFFKLRTAVRNNIINIGTSNEHIDSMIKKDWLEPDVYQSTRFNDDPIPLLLGTAKITEEGKEQYLKVRNEWFKYIVTIVIAIAGVCGTLAGVL
;
A
#
# COMPACT_ATOMS: atom_id res chain seq x y z
N MET A 1 -5.96 -2.79 -5.72
CA MET A 1 -5.04 -2.89 -4.55
C MET A 1 -5.87 -3.22 -3.33
N ASN A 2 -5.48 -4.21 -2.52
CA ASN A 2 -6.19 -4.53 -1.27
C ASN A 2 -5.94 -3.42 -0.22
N ILE A 3 -6.90 -3.16 0.65
CA ILE A 3 -6.79 -2.18 1.75
C ILE A 3 -5.60 -2.48 2.68
N TYR A 4 -5.29 -3.76 2.91
CA TYR A 4 -4.13 -4.16 3.70
C TYR A 4 -2.82 -3.70 3.06
N MET A 5 -2.66 -3.95 1.75
CA MET A 5 -1.50 -3.50 0.96
C MET A 5 -1.37 -1.98 0.99
N PHE A 6 -2.48 -1.25 0.90
CA PHE A 6 -2.49 0.20 0.97
C PHE A 6 -1.98 0.73 2.31
N PHE A 7 -2.41 0.16 3.45
CA PHE A 7 -1.92 0.58 4.76
C PHE A 7 -0.45 0.23 4.98
N LYS A 8 0.02 -0.92 4.47
CA LYS A 8 1.44 -1.27 4.49
C LYS A 8 2.27 -0.27 3.67
N LEU A 9 1.86 0.04 2.44
CA LEU A 9 2.54 1.05 1.62
C LEU A 9 2.48 2.44 2.26
N ARG A 10 1.36 2.86 2.85
CA ARG A 10 1.27 4.12 3.61
C ARG A 10 2.33 4.20 4.71
N THR A 11 2.49 3.10 5.45
CA THR A 11 3.47 3.00 6.53
C THR A 11 4.89 3.05 5.96
N ALA A 12 5.11 2.36 4.84
CA ALA A 12 6.40 2.32 4.14
C ALA A 12 6.78 3.69 3.56
N VAL A 13 5.86 4.42 2.95
CA VAL A 13 6.07 5.81 2.49
C VAL A 13 6.44 6.73 3.65
N ARG A 14 5.80 6.56 4.82
CA ARG A 14 6.03 7.43 5.98
C ARG A 14 7.38 7.17 6.66
N ASN A 15 7.77 5.90 6.77
CA ASN A 15 8.91 5.47 7.57
C ASN A 15 10.11 4.99 6.73
N ASN A 16 9.99 4.99 5.40
CA ASN A 16 10.87 4.36 4.40
C ASN A 16 11.07 2.85 4.53
N ILE A 17 10.81 2.27 5.71
CA ILE A 17 11.02 0.87 6.04
C ILE A 17 9.75 0.33 6.72
N ILE A 18 9.40 -0.93 6.44
CA ILE A 18 8.34 -1.66 7.14
C ILE A 18 8.84 -2.99 7.66
N ASN A 19 8.31 -3.40 8.82
CA ASN A 19 8.46 -4.76 9.29
C ASN A 19 7.49 -5.69 8.53
N ILE A 20 8.06 -6.69 7.89
CA ILE A 20 7.35 -7.63 7.03
C ILE A 20 6.72 -8.77 7.86
N GLY A 21 7.27 -9.09 9.04
CA GLY A 21 6.82 -10.21 9.86
C GLY A 21 6.91 -11.55 9.13
N THR A 22 6.03 -12.49 9.48
CA THR A 22 5.88 -13.76 8.73
C THR A 22 5.35 -13.51 7.32
N SER A 23 5.84 -14.30 6.35
CA SER A 23 5.46 -14.16 4.94
C SER A 23 3.94 -14.18 4.76
N ASN A 24 3.42 -13.22 4.01
CA ASN A 24 2.02 -13.08 3.69
C ASN A 24 1.91 -12.92 2.17
N GLU A 25 0.96 -13.61 1.54
CA GLU A 25 0.70 -13.55 0.09
C GLU A 25 0.62 -12.11 -0.46
N HIS A 26 0.15 -11.17 0.36
CA HIS A 26 0.07 -9.76 -0.01
C HIS A 26 1.45 -9.10 -0.08
N ILE A 27 2.34 -9.41 0.84
CA ILE A 27 3.72 -8.94 0.82
C ILE A 27 4.44 -9.54 -0.38
N ASP A 28 4.31 -10.85 -0.60
CA ASP A 28 4.97 -11.52 -1.72
C ASP A 28 4.51 -10.93 -3.06
N SER A 29 3.21 -10.59 -3.17
CA SER A 29 2.68 -9.88 -4.32
C SER A 29 3.27 -8.48 -4.49
N MET A 30 3.50 -7.76 -3.39
CA MET A 30 4.10 -6.42 -3.42
C MET A 30 5.59 -6.47 -3.80
N ILE A 31 6.33 -7.47 -3.33
CA ILE A 31 7.73 -7.71 -3.73
C ILE A 31 7.81 -8.11 -5.20
N LYS A 32 6.95 -9.05 -5.66
CA LYS A 32 6.89 -9.46 -7.08
C LYS A 32 6.56 -8.32 -8.04
N LYS A 33 5.89 -7.28 -7.55
CA LYS A 33 5.54 -6.07 -8.32
C LYS A 33 6.54 -4.94 -8.14
N ASP A 34 7.65 -5.21 -7.48
CA ASP A 34 8.71 -4.24 -7.20
C ASP A 34 8.23 -3.02 -6.42
N TRP A 35 7.19 -3.16 -5.59
CA TRP A 35 6.69 -2.09 -4.71
C TRP A 35 7.45 -2.05 -3.39
N LEU A 36 8.09 -3.16 -3.03
CA LEU A 36 8.91 -3.31 -1.84
C LEU A 36 10.17 -4.07 -2.20
N GLU A 37 11.29 -3.58 -1.68
CA GLU A 37 12.57 -4.25 -1.74
C GLU A 37 12.85 -4.89 -0.37
N PRO A 38 12.85 -6.23 -0.26
CA PRO A 38 13.10 -6.90 1.00
C PRO A 38 14.57 -6.80 1.41
N ASP A 39 14.82 -6.51 2.68
CA ASP A 39 16.14 -6.62 3.28
C ASP A 39 16.38 -8.09 3.63
N VAL A 40 17.10 -8.80 2.77
CA VAL A 40 17.28 -10.25 2.90
C VAL A 40 18.42 -10.53 3.87
N TYR A 41 18.08 -10.89 5.11
CA TYR A 41 19.03 -11.62 5.96
C TYR A 41 19.03 -13.09 5.53
N GLN A 42 20.11 -13.55 4.89
CA GLN A 42 20.34 -14.98 4.69
C GLN A 42 20.62 -15.62 6.06
N SER A 43 19.60 -16.17 6.71
CA SER A 43 19.85 -17.14 7.77
C SER A 43 20.17 -18.48 7.10
N THR A 44 21.45 -18.84 7.02
CA THR A 44 21.88 -20.22 6.75
C THR A 44 21.32 -21.12 7.84
N ARG A 45 20.18 -21.76 7.59
CA ARG A 45 19.81 -22.98 8.32
C ARG A 45 20.24 -24.16 7.47
N PHE A 46 21.09 -24.97 8.09
CA PHE A 46 21.57 -26.25 7.61
C PHE A 46 20.42 -27.17 7.23
N ASN A 47 20.55 -27.80 6.06
CA ASN A 47 19.73 -28.88 5.50
C ASN A 47 18.27 -28.54 5.17
N ASP A 48 17.89 -29.00 3.97
CA ASP A 48 16.63 -28.81 3.26
C ASP A 48 16.47 -27.41 2.61
N ASP A 49 15.99 -27.43 1.37
CA ASP A 49 16.07 -26.36 0.36
C ASP A 49 16.01 -24.92 0.90
N PRO A 50 16.87 -24.00 0.41
CA PRO A 50 16.90 -22.62 0.86
C PRO A 50 15.63 -21.89 0.41
N ILE A 51 14.58 -21.95 1.22
CA ILE A 51 13.44 -21.05 1.12
C ILE A 51 13.91 -19.70 1.70
N PRO A 52 13.99 -18.62 0.89
CA PRO A 52 14.36 -17.31 1.41
C PRO A 52 13.29 -16.86 2.41
N LEU A 53 13.60 -16.98 3.69
CA LEU A 53 12.72 -16.54 4.76
C LEU A 53 12.88 -15.02 4.89
N LEU A 54 11.86 -14.28 4.45
CA LEU A 54 11.76 -12.81 4.56
C LEU A 54 11.59 -12.39 6.02
N LEU A 55 12.65 -12.51 6.83
CA LEU A 55 12.67 -12.07 8.22
C LEU A 55 13.36 -10.72 8.34
N GLY A 56 12.59 -9.69 8.69
CA GLY A 56 13.16 -8.43 9.16
C GLY A 56 12.36 -7.24 8.66
N THR A 57 12.72 -6.73 7.49
CA THR A 57 12.25 -5.42 7.03
C THR A 57 12.26 -5.32 5.51
N ALA A 58 11.37 -4.53 4.94
CA ALA A 58 11.41 -4.14 3.53
C ALA A 58 11.48 -2.61 3.43
N LYS A 59 12.21 -2.14 2.42
CA LYS A 59 12.19 -0.75 2.00
C LYS A 59 11.15 -0.55 0.93
N ILE A 60 10.58 0.65 0.89
CA ILE A 60 9.72 1.04 -0.22
C ILE A 60 10.57 1.50 -1.41
N THR A 61 10.22 1.02 -2.60
CA THR A 61 10.82 1.46 -3.87
C THR A 61 10.13 2.74 -4.38
N GLU A 62 10.70 3.39 -5.40
CA GLU A 62 10.01 4.51 -6.06
C GLU A 62 8.70 4.05 -6.73
N GLU A 63 8.70 2.88 -7.39
CA GLU A 63 7.48 2.28 -7.98
C GLU A 63 6.38 2.06 -6.93
N GLY A 64 6.75 1.57 -5.73
CA GLY A 64 5.83 1.40 -4.62
C GLY A 64 5.26 2.72 -4.10
N LYS A 65 6.06 3.80 -4.08
CA LYS A 65 5.61 5.14 -3.72
C LYS A 65 4.64 5.68 -4.76
N GLU A 66 4.97 5.59 -6.03
CA GLU A 66 4.10 6.04 -7.13
C GLU A 66 2.76 5.32 -7.10
N GLN A 67 2.78 4.01 -6.90
CA GLN A 67 1.56 3.21 -6.82
C GLN A 67 0.69 3.61 -5.62
N TYR A 68 1.30 3.88 -4.47
CA TYR A 68 0.57 4.41 -3.31
C TYR A 68 -0.08 5.76 -3.62
N LEU A 69 0.67 6.69 -4.22
CA LEU A 69 0.18 8.02 -4.56
C LEU A 69 -0.94 7.97 -5.59
N LYS A 70 -0.85 7.09 -6.59
CA LYS A 70 -1.88 6.87 -7.59
C LYS A 70 -3.19 6.44 -6.96
N VAL A 71 -3.18 5.40 -6.12
CA VAL A 71 -4.40 4.93 -5.45
C VAL A 71 -4.93 5.99 -4.48
N ARG A 72 -4.07 6.68 -3.74
CA ARG A 72 -4.48 7.78 -2.86
C ARG A 72 -5.20 8.90 -3.63
N ASN A 73 -4.66 9.31 -4.77
CA ASN A 73 -5.25 10.37 -5.59
C ASN A 73 -6.60 9.96 -6.18
N GLU A 74 -6.75 8.71 -6.63
CA GLU A 74 -8.06 8.20 -7.07
C GLU A 74 -9.09 8.23 -5.94
N TRP A 75 -8.73 7.79 -4.73
CA TRP A 75 -9.61 7.89 -3.57
C TRP A 75 -10.00 9.34 -3.24
N PHE A 76 -9.07 10.28 -3.33
CA PHE A 76 -9.38 11.70 -3.15
C PHE A 76 -10.35 12.23 -4.21
N LYS A 77 -10.16 11.86 -5.49
CA LYS A 77 -11.11 12.23 -6.56
C LYS A 77 -12.51 11.72 -6.28
N TYR A 78 -12.64 10.47 -5.82
CA TYR A 78 -13.93 9.91 -5.43
C TYR A 78 -14.58 10.69 -4.28
N ILE A 79 -13.83 11.00 -3.23
CA ILE A 79 -14.33 11.78 -2.09
C ILE A 79 -14.78 13.18 -2.53
N VAL A 80 -13.96 13.90 -3.32
CA VAL A 80 -14.30 15.23 -3.82
C VAL A 80 -15.56 15.19 -4.69
N THR A 81 -15.67 14.21 -5.58
CA THR A 81 -16.86 14.02 -6.42
C THR A 81 -18.12 13.80 -5.58
N ILE A 82 -18.04 12.97 -4.54
CA ILE A 82 -19.17 12.71 -3.63
C ILE A 82 -19.57 13.98 -2.88
N VAL A 83 -18.60 14.74 -2.36
CA VAL A 83 -18.87 16.00 -1.63
C VAL A 83 -19.55 17.02 -2.55
N ILE A 84 -19.07 17.17 -3.78
CA ILE A 84 -19.69 18.06 -4.78
C ILE A 84 -21.12 17.59 -5.11
N ALA A 85 -21.34 16.28 -5.28
CA ALA A 85 -22.67 15.74 -5.55
C ALA A 85 -23.65 16.04 -4.42
N ILE A 86 -23.24 15.85 -3.16
CA ILE A 86 -24.07 16.16 -1.98
C ILE A 86 -24.34 17.67 -1.89
N ALA A 87 -23.32 18.51 -2.04
CA ALA A 87 -23.47 19.96 -1.99
C ALA A 87 -24.37 20.48 -3.12
N GLY A 88 -24.26 19.92 -4.32
CA GLY A 88 -25.12 20.24 -5.47
C GLY A 88 -26.58 19.90 -5.19
N VAL A 89 -26.87 18.70 -4.66
CA VAL A 89 -28.23 18.27 -4.29
C VAL A 89 -28.83 19.16 -3.20
N CYS A 90 -28.05 19.50 -2.16
CA CYS A 90 -28.48 20.43 -1.11
C CYS A 90 -28.72 21.85 -1.66
N GLY A 91 -27.88 22.33 -2.58
CA GLY A 91 -28.05 23.64 -3.22
C GLY A 91 -29.32 23.72 -4.07
N THR A 92 -29.64 22.66 -4.81
CA THR A 92 -30.89 22.60 -5.59
C THR A 92 -32.14 22.50 -4.71
N LEU A 93 -32.08 21.81 -3.56
CA LEU A 93 -33.21 21.74 -2.62
C LEU A 93 -33.45 23.07 -1.88
N ALA A 94 -32.40 23.80 -1.55
CA ALA A 94 -32.49 25.11 -0.90
C ALA A 94 -32.93 26.24 -1.85
N GLY A 95 -32.73 26.11 -3.17
CA GLY A 95 -33.17 27.09 -4.17
C GLY A 95 -34.60 26.88 -4.70
N VAL A 96 -35.26 25.77 -4.33
CA VAL A 96 -36.64 25.44 -4.74
C VAL A 96 -37.66 25.67 -3.59
N LEU A 97 -37.18 25.87 -2.36
CA LEU A 97 -37.96 26.31 -1.19
C LEU A 97 -38.01 27.83 -1.08
#